data_AF-A0A8T5EYS3-F1
#
_entry.id   AF-A0A8T5EYS3-F1
#
_cell.length_a   1.000
_cell.length_b   1.000
_cell.length_c   1.000
_cell.angle_alpha   90.00
_cell.angle_beta   90.00
_cell.angle_gamma   90.00
#
_symmetry.space_group_name_H-M   'P 1'
#
loop_
_entity.id
_entity.type
_entity.pdbx_description
1 polymer ?
#
loop_
_entity_poly.entity_id
_entity_poly.type
_entity_poly.pdbx_seq_one_letter_code
_entity_poly.pdbx_strand_id
1 'polypeptide(L)'
;MINWLLFLHFVGIIIALGAVTVIDTMGFFSRKDKKKTQDTISAHHTTKPLIWIGTIIVLVTWIFILFSREIGTIEIIKSILLIIMIFNGAFLSFHISPRLDKLIGKKVLLPNKLQAKIAISLVISFFSWWTFVLLSFA
;
A
#
# COMPACT_ATOMS: atom_id res chain seq x y z
N MET A 1 -8.45 -27.26 4.98
CA MET A 1 -7.57 -26.22 5.56
C MET A 1 -7.26 -25.09 4.57
N ILE A 2 -6.92 -25.41 3.31
CA ILE A 2 -6.57 -24.41 2.28
C ILE A 2 -7.65 -23.33 2.04
N ASN A 3 -8.94 -23.67 2.10
CA ASN A 3 -10.04 -22.72 1.86
C ASN A 3 -10.09 -21.57 2.88
N TRP A 4 -9.85 -21.87 4.17
CA TRP A 4 -9.79 -20.86 5.22
C TRP A 4 -8.59 -19.93 5.04
N LEU A 5 -7.46 -20.47 4.59
CA LEU A 5 -6.27 -19.70 4.32
C LEU A 5 -6.46 -18.75 3.12
N LEU A 6 -7.09 -19.24 2.05
CA LEU A 6 -7.47 -18.40 0.90
C LEU A 6 -8.48 -17.32 1.29
N PHE A 7 -9.48 -17.65 2.11
CA PHE A 7 -10.41 -16.67 2.65
C PHE A 7 -9.68 -15.55 3.40
N LEU A 8 -8.81 -15.90 4.35
CA LEU A 8 -8.01 -14.91 5.09
C LEU A 8 -7.08 -14.10 4.17
N HIS A 9 -6.52 -14.72 3.14
CA HIS A 9 -5.70 -14.04 2.13
C HIS A 9 -6.49 -12.94 1.42
N PHE A 10 -7.71 -13.26 0.95
CA PHE A 10 -8.58 -12.28 0.32
C PHE A 10 -9.08 -11.21 1.29
N VAL A 11 -9.34 -11.55 2.56
CA VAL A 11 -9.65 -10.54 3.60
C VAL A 11 -8.50 -9.55 3.74
N GLY A 12 -7.26 -10.03 3.82
CA GLY A 12 -6.08 -9.18 3.87
C GLY A 12 -5.94 -8.28 2.64
N ILE A 13 -6.16 -8.85 1.44
CA ILE A 13 -6.18 -8.10 0.17
C ILE A 13 -7.23 -6.98 0.23
N ILE A 14 -8.48 -7.29 0.61
CA ILE A 14 -9.58 -6.32 0.63
C ILE A 14 -9.27 -5.15 1.58
N ILE A 15 -8.79 -5.45 2.79
CA ILE A 15 -8.45 -4.44 3.79
C ILE A 15 -7.33 -3.53 3.27
N ALA A 16 -6.24 -4.10 2.76
CA ALA A 16 -5.11 -3.30 2.29
C ALA A 16 -5.44 -2.55 0.99
N LEU A 17 -5.98 -3.22 -0.03
CA LEU A 17 -6.33 -2.63 -1.32
C LEU A 17 -7.31 -1.47 -1.17
N GLY A 18 -8.35 -1.64 -0.34
CA GLY A 18 -9.33 -0.58 -0.09
C GLY A 18 -8.69 0.67 0.49
N ALA A 19 -7.86 0.50 1.52
CA ALA A 19 -7.15 1.61 2.15
C ALA A 19 -6.12 2.26 1.22
N VAL A 20 -5.35 1.46 0.47
CA VAL A 20 -4.35 1.92 -0.51
C VAL A 20 -5.02 2.71 -1.64
N THR A 21 -6.10 2.18 -2.22
CA THR A 21 -6.81 2.84 -3.33
C THR A 21 -7.27 4.23 -2.95
N VAL A 22 -7.85 4.38 -1.75
CA VAL A 22 -8.28 5.70 -1.26
C VAL A 22 -7.08 6.62 -1.03
N ILE A 23 -6.08 6.17 -0.26
CA ILE A 23 -4.99 7.07 0.15
C ILE A 23 -4.05 7.45 -0.99
N ASP A 24 -3.78 6.55 -1.93
CA ASP A 24 -2.92 6.81 -3.08
C ASP A 24 -3.58 7.79 -4.04
N THR A 25 -4.89 7.63 -4.26
CA THR A 25 -5.69 8.57 -5.06
C THR A 25 -5.70 9.95 -4.41
N MET A 26 -6.02 10.03 -3.12
CA MET A 26 -6.00 11.29 -2.37
C MET A 26 -4.63 11.94 -2.42
N GLY A 27 -3.57 11.20 -2.09
CA GLY A 27 -2.19 11.68 -2.05
C GLY A 27 -1.68 12.16 -3.40
N PHE A 28 -2.05 11.48 -4.48
CA PHE A 28 -1.66 11.91 -5.82
C PHE A 28 -2.30 13.25 -6.15
N PHE A 29 -3.62 13.39 -5.99
CA PHE A 29 -4.33 14.62 -6.34
C PHE A 29 -4.07 15.79 -5.37
N SER A 30 -3.80 15.50 -4.10
CA SER A 30 -3.62 16.53 -3.08
C SER A 30 -2.23 17.14 -3.05
N ARG A 31 -1.20 16.48 -3.62
CA ARG A 31 0.22 16.85 -3.46
C ARG A 31 0.58 18.33 -3.75
N LYS A 32 -0.17 18.99 -4.64
CA LYS A 32 0.06 20.39 -5.04
C LYS A 32 -0.81 21.40 -4.29
N ASP A 33 -1.75 20.94 -3.47
CA ASP A 33 -2.71 21.76 -2.76
C ASP A 33 -2.48 21.65 -1.24
N LYS A 34 -2.22 22.78 -0.59
CA LYS A 34 -1.92 22.84 0.84
C LYS A 34 -3.04 22.30 1.71
N LYS A 35 -4.30 22.64 1.40
CA LYS A 35 -5.46 22.23 2.20
C LYS A 35 -5.74 20.74 2.00
N LYS A 36 -5.83 20.29 0.75
CA LYS A 36 -6.08 18.88 0.44
C LYS A 36 -4.97 17.96 0.95
N THR A 37 -3.73 18.46 1.01
CA THR A 37 -2.61 17.71 1.60
C THR A 37 -2.86 17.45 3.09
N GLN A 38 -3.40 18.42 3.84
CA GLN A 38 -3.73 18.23 5.27
C GLN A 38 -4.85 17.18 5.44
N ASP A 39 -5.89 17.26 4.61
CA ASP A 39 -6.98 16.28 4.61
C ASP A 39 -6.44 14.87 4.32
N THR A 40 -5.49 14.77 3.38
CA THR A 40 -4.82 13.50 3.06
C THR A 40 -3.97 12.98 4.22
N ILE A 41 -3.22 13.85 4.92
CA ILE A 41 -2.43 13.45 6.08
C ILE A 41 -3.34 12.91 7.18
N SER A 42 -4.46 13.60 7.45
CA SER A 42 -5.45 13.13 8.42
C SER A 42 -6.02 11.77 8.03
N ALA A 43 -6.43 11.59 6.77
CA ALA A 43 -6.89 10.30 6.25
C ALA A 43 -5.79 9.21 6.29
N HIS A 44 -4.53 9.58 6.10
CA HIS A 44 -3.39 8.66 6.17
C HIS A 44 -3.22 8.05 7.57
N HIS A 45 -3.45 8.81 8.64
CA HIS A 45 -3.34 8.28 10.01
C HIS A 45 -4.31 7.13 10.27
N THR A 46 -5.49 7.14 9.66
CA THR A 46 -6.48 6.06 9.78
C THR A 46 -6.20 4.93 8.80
N THR A 47 -5.82 5.25 7.56
CA THR A 47 -5.60 4.23 6.52
C THR A 47 -4.29 3.46 6.71
N LYS A 48 -3.21 4.08 7.20
CA LYS A 48 -1.90 3.43 7.38
C LYS A 48 -1.95 2.16 8.24
N PRO A 49 -2.59 2.13 9.42
CA PRO A 49 -2.77 0.90 10.19
C PRO A 49 -3.51 -0.19 9.41
N LEU A 50 -4.59 0.17 8.70
CA LEU A 50 -5.35 -0.79 7.90
C LEU A 50 -4.51 -1.40 6.77
N ILE A 51 -3.72 -0.57 6.07
CA ILE A 51 -2.78 -1.03 5.03
C ILE A 51 -1.81 -2.08 5.61
N TRP A 52 -1.19 -1.79 6.76
CA TRP A 52 -0.24 -2.72 7.38
C TRP A 52 -0.91 -3.99 7.91
N ILE A 53 -2.08 -3.89 8.54
CA ILE A 53 -2.84 -5.07 8.99
C ILE A 53 -3.16 -5.97 7.80
N GLY A 54 -3.74 -5.43 6.73
CA GLY A 54 -4.05 -6.20 5.53
C GLY A 54 -2.79 -6.79 4.88
N THR A 55 -1.71 -6.01 4.78
CA THR A 55 -0.43 -6.48 4.22
C THR A 55 0.18 -7.62 5.03
N ILE A 56 0.13 -7.55 6.37
CA ILE A 56 0.63 -8.62 7.25
C ILE A 56 -0.21 -9.89 7.08
N ILE A 57 -1.54 -9.76 7.02
CA ILE A 57 -2.43 -10.91 6.77
C ILE A 57 -2.09 -11.55 5.42
N VAL A 58 -1.93 -10.75 4.36
CA VAL A 58 -1.54 -11.22 3.02
C VAL A 58 -0.19 -11.92 3.06
N LEU A 59 0.81 -11.34 3.71
CA LEU A 59 2.15 -11.91 3.82
C LEU A 59 2.14 -13.26 4.53
N VAL A 60 1.53 -13.33 5.71
CA VAL A 60 1.46 -14.57 6.50
C VAL A 60 0.73 -15.65 5.73
N THR A 61 -0.45 -15.33 5.18
CA THR A 61 -1.24 -16.31 4.41
C THR A 61 -0.54 -16.74 3.13
N TRP A 62 0.15 -15.83 2.44
CA TRP A 62 0.91 -16.14 1.22
C TRP A 62 2.03 -17.14 1.46
N ILE A 63 2.76 -17.00 2.57
CA ILE A 63 3.82 -17.95 2.97
C ILE A 63 3.24 -19.37 3.09
N PHE A 64 2.11 -19.53 3.78
CA PHE A 64 1.46 -20.84 3.90
C PHE A 64 0.88 -21.37 2.58
N ILE A 65 0.38 -20.49 1.70
CA ILE A 65 -0.12 -20.88 0.36
C ILE A 65 1.05 -21.41 -0.49
N LEU A 66 2.20 -20.73 -0.47
CA LEU A 66 3.41 -21.15 -1.18
C LEU A 66 3.90 -22.53 -0.74
N PHE A 67 3.87 -22.83 0.56
CA PHE A 67 4.26 -24.16 1.05
C PHE A 67 3.25 -25.27 0.68
N SER A 68 2.03 -24.90 0.30
CA SER A 68 0.96 -25.85 0.00
C SER A 68 0.76 -26.11 -1.51
N ARG A 69 1.52 -25.42 -2.38
CA ARG A 69 1.37 -25.47 -3.84
C ARG A 69 2.74 -25.55 -4.52
N GLU A 70 2.74 -26.05 -5.75
CA GLU A 70 3.92 -25.93 -6.60
C GLU A 70 4.16 -24.46 -6.98
N ILE A 71 5.42 -24.06 -7.02
CA ILE A 71 5.81 -22.69 -7.33
C ILE A 71 5.91 -22.54 -8.84
N GLY A 72 4.93 -21.84 -9.44
CA GLY A 72 4.93 -21.44 -10.84
C GLY A 72 5.41 -19.99 -11.04
N THR A 73 5.35 -19.55 -12.29
CA THR A 73 5.75 -18.18 -12.67
C THR A 73 4.86 -17.12 -12.01
N ILE A 74 3.56 -17.38 -11.87
CA ILE A 74 2.61 -16.44 -11.26
C ILE A 74 2.94 -16.23 -9.77
N GLU A 75 3.24 -17.32 -9.05
CA GLU A 75 3.61 -17.30 -7.64
C GLU A 75 4.90 -16.52 -7.40
N ILE A 76 5.89 -16.65 -8.30
CA ILE A 76 7.12 -15.86 -8.25
C ILE A 76 6.82 -14.37 -8.45
N ILE A 77 6.02 -14.02 -9.45
CA ILE A 77 5.64 -12.62 -9.73
C ILE A 77 4.89 -12.01 -8.53
N LYS A 78 3.92 -12.74 -7.96
CA LYS A 78 3.18 -12.29 -6.77
C LYS A 78 4.11 -12.05 -5.58
N SER A 79 5.09 -12.92 -5.37
CA SER A 79 6.08 -12.78 -4.30
C SER A 79 6.94 -11.54 -4.48
N ILE A 80 7.42 -11.28 -5.71
CA ILE A 80 8.18 -10.07 -6.04
C ILE A 80 7.33 -8.82 -5.84
N LEU A 81 6.07 -8.81 -6.30
CA LEU A 81 5.15 -7.70 -6.09
C LEU A 81 4.93 -7.42 -4.61
N LEU A 82 4.71 -8.47 -3.80
CA LEU A 82 4.52 -8.31 -2.36
C LEU A 82 5.74 -7.66 -1.68
N ILE A 83 6.95 -8.04 -2.07
CA ILE A 83 8.19 -7.43 -1.59
C ILE A 83 8.25 -5.95 -1.98
N ILE A 84 7.97 -5.62 -3.25
CA ILE A 84 7.94 -4.23 -3.75
C ILE A 84 6.93 -3.40 -2.96
N MET A 85 5.72 -3.93 -2.73
CA MET A 85 4.67 -3.25 -1.98
C MET A 85 5.07 -3.00 -0.53
N ILE A 86 5.69 -3.97 0.15
CA ILE A 86 6.15 -3.82 1.54
C ILE A 86 7.23 -2.73 1.63
N PHE A 87 8.24 -2.75 0.76
CA PHE A 87 9.30 -1.73 0.79
C PHE A 87 8.78 -0.34 0.43
N ASN A 88 7.92 -0.25 -0.58
CA ASN A 88 7.31 1.02 -0.98
C ASN A 88 6.38 1.57 0.10
N GLY A 89 5.56 0.71 0.70
CA GLY A 89 4.70 1.04 1.84
C GLY A 89 5.49 1.47 3.06
N ALA A 90 6.64 0.84 3.35
CA ALA A 90 7.55 1.24 4.41
C ALA A 90 8.18 2.61 4.15
N PHE A 91 8.61 2.89 2.91
CA PHE A 91 9.08 4.22 2.53
C PHE A 91 8.02 5.29 2.77
N LEU A 92 6.79 5.10 2.30
CA LEU A 92 5.69 6.06 2.53
C LEU A 92 5.36 6.20 4.02
N SER A 93 5.25 5.08 4.73
CA SER A 93 4.79 5.02 6.12
C SER A 93 5.80 5.54 7.13
N PHE A 94 7.08 5.24 6.96
CA PHE A 94 8.11 5.49 7.98
C PHE A 94 9.11 6.57 7.56
N HIS A 95 9.26 6.84 6.26
CA HIS A 95 10.10 7.93 5.78
C HIS A 95 9.27 9.17 5.44
N ILE A 96 8.18 9.03 4.69
CA ILE A 96 7.39 10.19 4.24
C ILE A 96 6.41 10.69 5.31
N SER A 97 5.61 9.80 5.92
CA SER A 97 4.60 10.20 6.91
C SER A 97 5.17 11.10 8.01
N PRO A 98 6.30 10.78 8.69
CA PRO A 98 6.80 11.66 9.75
C PRO A 98 7.24 13.05 9.28
N ARG A 99 7.56 13.22 7.99
CA ARG A 99 7.88 14.52 7.40
C ARG A 99 6.61 15.31 7.09
N LEU A 100 5.55 14.63 6.65
CA LEU A 100 4.24 15.22 6.45
C LEU A 100 3.61 15.64 7.78
N ASP A 101 3.77 14.85 8.83
CA ASP A 101 3.23 15.15 10.17
C ASP A 101 3.79 16.47 10.72
N LYS A 102 5.06 16.78 10.43
CA LYS A 102 5.70 18.05 10.80
C LYS A 102 5.11 19.27 10.08
N LEU A 103 4.34 19.05 9.02
CA LEU A 103 3.61 20.07 8.26
C LEU A 103 2.16 20.21 8.69
N ILE A 104 1.67 19.39 9.64
CA ILE A 104 0.29 19.50 10.13
C ILE A 104 0.06 20.92 10.68
N GLY A 105 -1.03 21.55 10.24
CA GLY A 105 -1.38 22.94 10.60
C GLY A 105 -0.52 24.02 9.94
N LYS A 106 0.53 23.64 9.19
CA LYS A 106 1.37 24.58 8.44
C LYS A 106 0.88 24.68 7.00
N LYS A 107 0.69 25.91 6.50
CA LYS A 107 0.33 26.18 5.09
C LYS A 107 1.56 26.07 4.17
N VAL A 108 2.33 25.00 4.29
CA VAL A 108 3.59 24.75 3.55
C VAL A 108 3.55 23.36 2.94
N LEU A 109 4.07 23.22 1.72
CA LEU A 109 4.18 21.94 1.01
C LEU A 109 5.60 21.38 1.15
N LEU A 110 5.75 20.07 0.93
CA LEU A 110 7.07 19.45 0.81
C LEU A 110 7.83 20.01 -0.42
N PRO A 111 9.16 19.92 -0.44
CA PRO A 111 9.95 20.29 -1.63
C PRO A 111 9.52 19.50 -2.87
N ASN A 112 9.55 20.13 -4.05
CA ASN A 112 9.12 19.52 -5.32
C ASN A 112 9.79 18.17 -5.61
N LYS A 113 11.08 18.03 -5.29
CA LYS A 113 11.81 16.76 -5.44
C LYS A 113 11.19 15.64 -4.62
N LEU A 114 10.74 15.93 -3.41
CA LEU A 114 10.13 14.94 -2.52
C LEU A 114 8.69 14.64 -2.95
N GLN A 115 7.93 15.65 -3.38
CA GLN A 115 6.59 15.44 -3.95
C GLN A 115 6.63 14.53 -5.18
N ALA A 116 7.63 14.68 -6.06
CA ALA A 116 7.81 13.82 -7.23
C ALA A 116 8.09 12.36 -6.83
N LYS A 117 8.97 12.13 -5.85
CA LYS A 117 9.24 10.79 -5.30
C LYS A 117 7.99 10.16 -4.69
N ILE A 118 7.20 10.94 -3.95
CA ILE A 118 5.92 10.49 -3.39
C ILE A 118 4.97 10.11 -4.53
N ALA A 119 4.77 10.97 -5.52
CA ALA A 119 3.87 10.69 -6.64
C ALA A 119 4.23 9.40 -7.38
N ILE A 120 5.52 9.17 -7.66
CA ILE A 120 5.99 7.92 -8.27
C ILE A 120 5.68 6.72 -7.36
N SER A 121 5.96 6.85 -6.07
CA SER A 121 5.70 5.80 -5.07
C SER A 121 4.21 5.46 -4.94
N LEU A 122 3.30 6.45 -5.00
CA LEU A 122 1.85 6.24 -5.00
C LEU A 122 1.38 5.53 -6.28
N VAL A 123 1.93 5.90 -7.44
CA VAL A 123 1.61 5.22 -8.71
C VAL A 123 2.06 3.76 -8.69
N ILE A 124 3.30 3.50 -8.25
CA ILE A 124 3.82 2.13 -8.11
C ILE A 124 2.96 1.34 -7.13
N SER A 125 2.62 1.92 -5.98
CA SER A 125 1.75 1.30 -4.97
C SER A 125 0.40 0.89 -5.58
N PHE A 126 -0.30 1.84 -6.17
CA PHE A 126 -1.61 1.63 -6.77
C PHE A 126 -1.60 0.48 -7.78
N PHE A 127 -0.72 0.55 -8.78
CA PHE A 127 -0.67 -0.47 -9.82
C PHE A 127 -0.17 -1.82 -9.30
N SER A 128 0.75 -1.85 -8.34
CA SER A 128 1.24 -3.11 -7.75
C SER A 128 0.12 -3.84 -7.02
N TRP A 129 -0.68 -3.13 -6.21
CA TRP A 129 -1.80 -3.72 -5.49
C TRP A 129 -2.88 -4.25 -6.42
N TRP A 130 -3.30 -3.46 -7.40
CA TRP A 130 -4.30 -3.91 -8.39
C TRP A 130 -3.80 -5.09 -9.24
N THR A 131 -2.51 -5.09 -9.62
CA THR A 131 -1.91 -6.24 -10.32
C THR A 131 -1.86 -7.47 -9.43
N PHE A 132 -1.50 -7.33 -8.16
CA PHE A 132 -1.47 -8.44 -7.19
C PHE A 132 -2.85 -9.08 -7.01
N VAL A 133 -3.91 -8.26 -7.00
CA VAL A 133 -5.30 -8.74 -6.96
C VAL A 133 -5.65 -9.51 -8.22
N LEU A 134 -5.37 -8.97 -9.41
CA LEU A 134 -5.64 -9.66 -10.68
C LEU A 134 -4.95 -11.02 -10.75
N LEU A 135 -3.67 -11.09 -10.35
CA LEU A 135 -2.91 -12.34 -10.28
C LEU A 135 -3.40 -13.31 -9.20
N SER A 136 -4.24 -12.85 -8.26
CA SER A 136 -4.84 -13.74 -7.26
C SER A 136 -6.08 -14.48 -7.78
N PHE A 137 -6.56 -14.11 -8.97
CA PHE A 137 -7.66 -14.81 -9.66
C PHE A 137 -7.20 -15.61 -10.89
N ALA A 138 -5.92 -15.48 -11.28
CA ALA A 138 -5.29 -16.28 -12.33
C ALA A 138 -4.80 -17.62 -11.77
#